data_AF-A0A1M5YEL0-F1
#
_entry.id   AF-A0A1M5YEL0-F1
#
_cell.length_a   1.000
_cell.length_b   1.000
_cell.length_c   1.000
_cell.angle_alpha   90.00
_cell.angle_beta   90.00
_cell.angle_gamma   90.00
#
_symmetry.space_group_name_H-M   'P 1'
#
loop_
_entity.id
_entity.type
_entity.pdbx_description
1 polymer ?
#
loop_
_entity_poly.entity_id
_entity_poly.type
_entity_poly.pdbx_seq_one_letter_code
_entity_poly.pdbx_strand_id
1 'polypeptide(L)'
;MPLFFLRHGESQANEQNRFAGRLDTPLTALGGRQADQAAERVAALAASGVHIDEVHMSTLQRARQTAWTIIDRLPQPPDRITVGEALTERDFGVYSGRNKSLVKKTIGFAGYTEAFHSPTGRPPGGESWREMYDRVAAYYEDVLLPASRAGRTVLVVAHKYVVEMFALVVADASPDKYRDFKIPNARPLSEQDLRRAVAAPAAAGLVNDLGEIVEIRLPLLVATAAAMGVAVQLALGIQVPATVFTTALTPLLAVGSFFAMLRVDPPTLRRPLSSLRAAWPLLLPRLALGLVLIWAGHSLPLELAGLFLLLPPALIAPTLSLLWGGDYFFAVRHTVAASLALPVLLLTGLALPLSLPGTAPTLTLGRLEPALLAYAAVLLAALVLPGVGAQAVRRRDPIRAGALSTNWNWLGGLALVPVAGLATFALTPSVGLTAHTAIRLLLVMSAAAAALTALRLLTTLFLHLRPHGTGLGRDLFITQNTPNIFLWLAMTAVLAPTTGHRPSVIGLGVALVFFFAVYTDERIFLHAHRHDLTPSVPEAPEKRKNPTIPGLLTPGK
;
A
#
# COMPACT_ATOMS: atom_id res chain seq x y z
N MET A 1 -26.17 7.42 -28.12
CA MET A 1 -25.76 6.50 -29.21
C MET A 1 -24.67 5.64 -28.59
N PRO A 2 -24.81 4.32 -28.46
CA PRO A 2 -24.30 3.70 -27.25
C PRO A 2 -22.97 2.99 -27.52
N LEU A 3 -21.92 3.79 -27.73
CA LEU A 3 -20.57 3.33 -27.43
C LEU A 3 -20.43 3.27 -25.90
N PHE A 4 -20.13 2.08 -25.39
CA PHE A 4 -19.81 1.86 -23.99
C PHE A 4 -18.35 1.49 -23.84
N PHE A 5 -17.68 2.11 -22.87
CA PHE A 5 -16.27 1.90 -22.58
C PHE A 5 -16.13 1.33 -21.18
N LEU A 6 -15.27 0.34 -21.03
CA LEU A 6 -15.07 -0.36 -19.79
C LEU A 6 -13.59 -0.65 -19.56
N ARG A 7 -13.07 -0.20 -18.43
CA ARG A 7 -11.78 -0.63 -17.92
C ARG A 7 -11.92 -2.02 -17.29
N HIS A 8 -10.97 -2.92 -17.55
CA HIS A 8 -10.93 -4.25 -16.94
C HIS A 8 -11.03 -4.23 -15.39
N GLY A 9 -11.45 -5.37 -14.80
CA GLY A 9 -11.44 -5.58 -13.35
C GLY A 9 -10.03 -5.52 -12.74
N GLU A 10 -9.89 -5.44 -11.43
CA GLU A 10 -8.58 -5.45 -10.75
C GLU A 10 -7.69 -6.63 -11.20
N SER A 11 -6.46 -6.33 -11.62
CA SER A 11 -5.45 -7.33 -11.99
C SER A 11 -4.42 -7.55 -10.88
N GLN A 12 -3.69 -8.66 -10.92
CA GLN A 12 -2.61 -8.93 -9.96
C GLN A 12 -1.57 -7.80 -9.90
N ALA A 13 -1.24 -7.17 -11.04
CA ALA A 13 -0.36 -6.00 -11.04
C ALA A 13 -0.97 -4.78 -10.34
N ASN A 14 -2.30 -4.58 -10.39
CA ASN A 14 -2.96 -3.50 -9.66
C ASN A 14 -2.87 -3.73 -8.15
N GLU A 15 -3.19 -4.95 -7.72
CA GLU A 15 -3.12 -5.36 -6.31
C GLU A 15 -1.70 -5.23 -5.76
N GLN A 16 -0.69 -5.61 -6.56
CA GLN A 16 0.73 -5.50 -6.24
C GLN A 16 1.30 -4.08 -6.39
N ASN A 17 0.48 -3.10 -6.78
CA ASN A 17 0.88 -1.73 -7.07
C ASN A 17 2.05 -1.61 -8.07
N ARG A 18 1.99 -2.38 -9.15
CA ARG A 18 3.00 -2.40 -10.23
C ARG A 18 2.49 -1.73 -11.50
N PHE A 19 3.39 -1.16 -12.29
CA PHE A 19 3.08 -0.77 -13.68
C PHE A 19 2.91 -2.02 -14.53
N ALA A 20 1.67 -2.38 -14.87
CA ALA A 20 1.43 -3.52 -15.77
C ALA A 20 1.88 -3.18 -17.19
N GLY A 21 1.39 -2.06 -17.73
CA GLY A 21 1.57 -1.72 -19.14
C GLY A 21 1.10 -2.87 -20.02
N ARG A 22 1.99 -3.31 -20.91
CA ARG A 22 1.75 -4.44 -21.81
C ARG A 22 2.06 -5.82 -21.21
N LEU A 23 2.50 -5.89 -19.95
CA LEU A 23 2.63 -7.18 -19.25
C LEU A 23 1.27 -7.84 -19.13
N ASP A 24 1.22 -9.12 -19.49
CA ASP A 24 -0.01 -9.88 -19.40
C ASP A 24 -0.18 -10.43 -17.98
N THR A 25 -1.18 -9.91 -17.27
CA THR A 25 -1.44 -10.24 -15.87
C THR A 25 -2.92 -10.57 -15.70
N PRO A 26 -3.27 -11.65 -15.00
CA PRO A 26 -4.66 -12.05 -14.85
C PRO A 26 -5.42 -11.15 -13.86
N LEU A 27 -6.74 -11.26 -13.86
CA LEU A 27 -7.60 -10.68 -12.84
C LEU A 27 -7.33 -11.30 -11.46
N THR A 28 -7.51 -10.51 -10.41
CA THR A 28 -7.61 -11.02 -9.03
C THR A 28 -9.00 -11.62 -8.81
N ALA A 29 -9.21 -12.26 -7.65
CA ALA A 29 -10.55 -12.68 -7.24
C ALA A 29 -11.52 -11.49 -7.09
N LEU A 30 -11.02 -10.31 -6.69
CA LEU A 30 -11.83 -9.09 -6.72
C LEU A 30 -12.10 -8.63 -8.15
N GLY A 31 -11.11 -8.68 -9.03
CA GLY A 31 -11.28 -8.37 -10.45
C GLY A 31 -12.33 -9.24 -11.14
N GLY A 32 -12.38 -10.53 -10.81
CA GLY A 32 -13.45 -11.44 -11.26
C GLY A 32 -14.84 -10.97 -10.80
N ARG A 33 -15.01 -10.70 -9.50
CA ARG A 33 -16.29 -10.17 -8.97
C ARG A 33 -16.68 -8.82 -9.56
N GLN A 34 -15.69 -7.97 -9.85
CA GLN A 34 -15.90 -6.70 -10.53
C GLN A 34 -16.38 -6.92 -11.98
N ALA A 35 -15.83 -7.91 -12.69
CA ALA A 35 -16.30 -8.32 -14.01
C ALA A 35 -17.73 -8.91 -13.96
N ASP A 36 -18.06 -9.71 -12.95
CA ASP A 36 -19.42 -10.23 -12.75
C ASP A 36 -20.43 -9.07 -12.56
N GLN A 37 -20.08 -8.07 -11.75
CA GLN A 37 -20.92 -6.87 -11.57
C GLN A 37 -21.03 -6.02 -12.83
N ALA A 38 -19.97 -5.95 -13.64
CA ALA A 38 -20.05 -5.33 -14.96
C ALA A 38 -21.05 -6.07 -15.85
N ALA A 39 -20.97 -7.41 -15.86
CA ALA A 39 -21.84 -8.27 -16.64
C ALA A 39 -23.32 -8.08 -16.25
N GLU A 40 -23.61 -8.02 -14.95
CA GLU A 40 -24.96 -7.71 -14.44
C GLU A 40 -25.46 -6.34 -14.91
N ARG A 41 -24.61 -5.31 -14.87
CA ARG A 41 -24.98 -3.96 -15.31
C ARG A 41 -25.23 -3.90 -16.80
N VAL A 42 -24.38 -4.54 -17.60
CA VAL A 42 -24.56 -4.59 -19.07
C VAL A 42 -25.81 -5.40 -19.43
N ALA A 43 -26.07 -6.51 -18.76
CA ALA A 43 -27.30 -7.29 -18.95
C ALA A 43 -28.56 -6.48 -18.57
N ALA A 44 -28.50 -5.63 -17.54
CA ALA A 44 -29.59 -4.74 -17.17
C ALA A 44 -29.87 -3.68 -18.26
N LEU A 45 -28.87 -3.23 -19.00
CA LEU A 45 -29.07 -2.36 -20.17
C LEU A 45 -29.87 -3.08 -21.27
N ALA A 46 -29.56 -4.36 -21.52
CA ALA A 46 -30.33 -5.18 -22.46
C ALA A 46 -31.79 -5.36 -22.04
N ALA A 47 -32.07 -5.52 -20.74
CA ALA A 47 -33.44 -5.56 -20.22
C ALA A 47 -34.20 -4.23 -20.43
N SER A 48 -33.49 -3.12 -20.59
CA SER A 48 -34.07 -1.80 -20.96
C SER A 48 -34.12 -1.53 -22.47
N GLY A 49 -33.83 -2.54 -23.30
CA GLY A 49 -33.86 -2.46 -24.77
C GLY A 49 -32.54 -2.08 -25.45
N VAL A 50 -31.42 -2.06 -24.71
CA VAL A 50 -30.08 -1.77 -25.26
C VAL A 50 -29.30 -3.08 -25.43
N HIS A 51 -29.38 -3.67 -26.61
CA HIS A 51 -28.64 -4.88 -26.97
C HIS A 51 -27.18 -4.54 -27.34
N ILE A 52 -26.22 -5.40 -26.99
CA ILE A 52 -24.81 -5.21 -27.36
C ILE A 52 -24.56 -5.98 -28.66
N ASP A 53 -24.39 -5.26 -29.77
CA ASP A 53 -24.22 -5.84 -31.10
C ASP A 53 -22.76 -6.20 -31.37
N GLU A 54 -21.81 -5.39 -30.88
CA GLU A 54 -20.37 -5.64 -31.04
C GLU A 54 -19.61 -5.52 -29.73
N VAL A 55 -18.60 -6.38 -29.54
CA VAL A 55 -17.64 -6.29 -28.44
C VAL A 55 -16.22 -6.16 -28.99
N HIS A 56 -15.52 -5.11 -28.59
CA HIS A 56 -14.11 -4.92 -28.89
C HIS A 56 -13.29 -5.02 -27.61
N MET A 57 -12.21 -5.78 -27.61
CA MET A 57 -11.39 -5.98 -26.43
C MET A 57 -9.89 -5.89 -26.72
N SER A 58 -9.12 -5.51 -25.71
CA SER A 58 -7.66 -5.58 -25.76
C SER A 58 -7.15 -7.02 -25.85
N THR A 59 -5.95 -7.21 -26.41
CA THR A 59 -5.23 -8.49 -26.44
C THR A 59 -4.85 -9.01 -25.05
N LEU A 60 -4.75 -8.13 -24.04
CA LEU A 60 -4.27 -8.50 -22.70
C LEU A 60 -5.34 -9.28 -21.91
N GLN A 61 -4.93 -10.38 -21.28
CA GLN A 61 -5.78 -11.35 -20.59
C GLN A 61 -6.76 -10.71 -19.61
N ARG A 62 -6.35 -9.73 -18.79
CA ARG A 62 -7.26 -9.04 -17.86
C ARG A 62 -8.49 -8.41 -18.54
N ALA A 63 -8.30 -7.82 -19.72
CA ALA A 63 -9.38 -7.23 -20.49
C ALA A 63 -10.22 -8.32 -21.16
N ARG A 64 -9.58 -9.35 -21.72
CA ARG A 64 -10.27 -10.52 -22.30
C ARG A 64 -11.13 -11.24 -21.26
N GLN A 65 -10.59 -11.53 -20.09
CA GLN A 65 -11.32 -12.15 -18.97
C GLN A 65 -12.55 -11.34 -18.60
N THR A 66 -12.40 -10.01 -18.46
CA THR A 66 -13.53 -9.14 -18.16
C THR A 66 -14.58 -9.14 -19.28
N ALA A 67 -14.14 -9.09 -20.55
CA ALA A 67 -15.03 -9.10 -21.70
C ALA A 67 -15.80 -10.42 -21.82
N TRP A 68 -15.13 -11.56 -21.68
CA TRP A 68 -15.76 -12.88 -21.75
C TRP A 68 -16.79 -13.07 -20.64
N THR A 69 -16.48 -12.67 -19.39
CA THR A 69 -17.46 -12.68 -18.30
C THR A 69 -18.71 -11.88 -18.63
N ILE A 70 -18.58 -10.75 -19.34
CA ILE A 70 -19.73 -9.95 -19.78
C ILE A 70 -20.49 -10.67 -20.89
N ILE A 71 -19.79 -11.15 -21.92
CA ILE A 71 -20.37 -11.84 -23.08
C ILE A 71 -21.19 -13.05 -22.64
N ASP A 72 -20.66 -13.88 -21.74
CA ASP A 72 -21.32 -15.09 -21.22
C ASP A 72 -22.63 -14.81 -20.47
N ARG A 73 -22.85 -13.55 -20.04
CA ARG A 73 -24.02 -13.11 -19.30
C ARG A 73 -25.03 -12.35 -20.16
N LEU A 74 -24.68 -12.01 -21.40
CA LEU A 74 -25.59 -11.32 -22.30
C LEU A 74 -26.77 -12.24 -22.64
N PRO A 75 -28.01 -11.71 -22.71
CA PRO A 75 -29.16 -12.51 -23.12
C PRO A 75 -29.04 -13.07 -24.54
N GLN A 76 -28.28 -12.38 -25.39
CA GLN A 76 -27.99 -12.76 -26.77
C GLN A 76 -26.49 -12.53 -27.03
N PRO A 77 -25.82 -13.42 -27.78
CA PRO A 77 -24.43 -13.22 -28.14
C PRO A 77 -24.29 -11.99 -29.06
N PRO A 78 -23.17 -11.24 -29.00
CA PRO A 78 -22.92 -10.15 -29.93
C PRO A 78 -22.65 -10.72 -31.34
N ASP A 79 -23.04 -9.96 -32.37
CA ASP A 79 -22.82 -10.31 -33.77
C ASP A 79 -21.32 -10.34 -34.12
N ARG A 80 -20.53 -9.53 -33.43
CA ARG A 80 -19.08 -9.44 -33.67
C ARG A 80 -18.27 -9.29 -32.39
N ILE A 81 -17.20 -10.06 -32.31
CA ILE A 81 -16.19 -9.98 -31.26
C ILE A 81 -14.84 -9.69 -31.92
N THR A 82 -14.22 -8.56 -31.56
CA THR A 82 -12.94 -8.12 -32.12
C THR A 82 -11.88 -7.96 -31.03
N VAL A 83 -10.70 -8.54 -31.25
CA VAL A 83 -9.53 -8.31 -30.39
C VAL A 83 -8.61 -7.32 -31.09
N GLY A 84 -8.42 -6.13 -30.51
CA GLY A 84 -7.67 -5.04 -31.13
C GLY A 84 -6.35 -4.74 -30.41
N GLU A 85 -5.25 -4.70 -31.16
CA GLU A 85 -3.96 -4.24 -30.63
C GLU A 85 -3.99 -2.76 -30.23
N ALA A 86 -4.73 -1.92 -30.98
CA ALA A 86 -5.00 -0.51 -30.65
C ALA A 86 -5.64 -0.30 -29.25
N LEU A 87 -6.17 -1.36 -28.63
CA LEU A 87 -6.78 -1.33 -27.30
C LEU A 87 -5.86 -1.79 -26.17
N THR A 88 -4.59 -2.16 -26.44
CA THR A 88 -3.61 -2.48 -25.38
C THR A 88 -3.33 -1.31 -24.44
N GLU A 89 -2.84 -1.57 -23.23
CA GLU A 89 -2.46 -0.48 -22.33
C GLU A 89 -1.21 0.25 -22.84
N ARG A 90 -1.02 1.48 -22.37
CA ARG A 90 0.19 2.27 -22.58
C ARG A 90 1.45 1.46 -22.27
N ASP A 91 2.45 1.55 -23.14
CA ASP A 91 3.77 1.01 -22.83
C ASP A 91 4.51 1.89 -21.82
N PHE A 92 4.84 1.34 -20.65
CA PHE A 92 5.61 2.03 -19.61
C PHE A 92 7.11 1.84 -19.72
N GLY A 93 7.59 1.16 -20.78
CA GLY A 93 9.01 0.97 -21.04
C GLY A 93 9.74 0.35 -19.86
N VAL A 94 10.82 1.00 -19.42
CA VAL A 94 11.67 0.55 -18.30
C VAL A 94 10.92 0.43 -16.96
N TYR A 95 9.77 1.09 -16.81
CA TYR A 95 8.96 1.02 -15.59
C TYR A 95 8.01 -0.19 -15.55
N SER A 96 7.81 -0.89 -16.67
CA SER A 96 6.96 -2.09 -16.71
C SER A 96 7.41 -3.13 -15.69
N GLY A 97 6.47 -3.64 -14.89
CA GLY A 97 6.69 -4.60 -13.81
C GLY A 97 7.20 -4.02 -12.49
N ARG A 98 7.60 -2.73 -12.47
CA ARG A 98 8.14 -2.05 -11.29
C ARG A 98 7.04 -1.54 -10.37
N ASN A 99 7.33 -1.46 -9.07
CA ASN A 99 6.40 -0.92 -8.08
C ASN A 99 6.24 0.59 -8.26
N LYS A 100 4.99 1.05 -8.40
CA LYS A 100 4.67 2.45 -8.71
C LYS A 100 5.16 3.41 -7.63
N SER A 101 4.93 3.08 -6.36
CA SER A 101 5.33 3.91 -5.23
C SER A 101 6.85 4.04 -5.14
N LEU A 102 7.59 2.96 -5.41
CA LEU A 102 9.05 3.02 -5.43
C LEU A 102 9.58 3.86 -6.60
N VAL A 103 9.00 3.73 -7.80
CA VAL A 103 9.36 4.59 -8.94
C VAL A 103 9.09 6.06 -8.59
N LYS A 104 7.88 6.40 -8.11
CA LYS A 104 7.51 7.75 -7.64
C LYS A 104 8.52 8.32 -6.65
N LYS A 105 8.89 7.55 -5.63
CA LYS A 105 9.85 7.95 -4.59
C LYS A 105 11.28 8.11 -5.12
N THR A 106 11.64 7.35 -6.15
CA THR A 106 12.98 7.39 -6.76
C THR A 106 13.15 8.60 -7.68
N ILE A 107 12.19 8.85 -8.57
CA ILE A 107 12.27 9.95 -9.55
C ILE A 107 11.69 11.28 -9.01
N GLY A 108 10.99 11.22 -7.87
CA GLY A 108 10.37 12.37 -7.23
C GLY A 108 9.13 12.86 -7.97
N PHE A 109 8.44 13.84 -7.37
CA PHE A 109 7.17 14.36 -7.88
C PHE A 109 7.33 14.97 -9.29
N ALA A 110 8.35 15.81 -9.49
CA ALA A 110 8.58 16.46 -10.79
C ALA A 110 8.88 15.44 -11.91
N GLY A 111 9.77 14.46 -11.65
CA GLY A 111 10.08 13.42 -12.63
C GLY A 111 8.90 12.51 -12.93
N TYR A 112 8.08 12.21 -11.91
CA TYR A 112 6.86 11.42 -12.08
C TYR A 112 5.80 12.17 -12.88
N THR A 113 5.58 13.45 -12.56
CA THR A 113 4.68 14.33 -13.31
C THR A 113 5.15 14.46 -14.76
N GLU A 114 6.45 14.64 -15.01
CA GLU A 114 6.96 14.70 -16.39
C GLU A 114 6.73 13.38 -17.14
N ALA A 115 7.03 12.22 -16.54
CA ALA A 115 6.86 10.95 -17.22
C ALA A 115 5.39 10.55 -17.46
N PHE A 116 4.50 10.86 -16.51
CA PHE A 116 3.15 10.29 -16.47
C PHE A 116 2.02 11.30 -16.56
N HIS A 117 2.23 12.60 -16.34
CA HIS A 117 1.15 13.61 -16.36
C HIS A 117 1.41 14.76 -17.33
N SER A 118 2.65 14.96 -17.80
CA SER A 118 2.98 15.98 -18.81
C SER A 118 2.43 15.58 -20.19
N PRO A 119 1.89 16.52 -21.00
CA PRO A 119 1.48 16.27 -22.39
C PRO A 119 2.56 15.63 -23.27
N THR A 120 3.83 16.00 -23.05
CA THR A 120 4.98 15.45 -23.78
C THR A 120 5.59 14.22 -23.09
N GLY A 121 4.99 13.80 -21.96
CA GLY A 121 5.53 12.78 -21.09
C GLY A 121 5.68 11.43 -21.79
N ARG A 122 6.88 10.87 -21.68
CA ARG A 122 7.23 9.54 -22.20
C ARG A 122 8.05 8.78 -21.15
N PRO A 123 7.53 7.65 -20.61
CA PRO A 123 8.35 6.68 -19.89
C PRO A 123 9.56 6.28 -20.74
N PRO A 124 10.78 6.22 -20.19
CA PRO A 124 11.94 5.83 -20.99
C PRO A 124 11.74 4.45 -21.63
N GLY A 125 11.94 4.37 -22.96
CA GLY A 125 11.68 3.16 -23.75
C GLY A 125 10.19 2.78 -23.88
N GLY A 126 9.27 3.68 -23.54
CA GLY A 126 7.83 3.47 -23.62
C GLY A 126 7.11 4.41 -24.59
N GLU A 127 5.78 4.41 -24.48
CA GLU A 127 4.85 5.12 -25.35
C GLU A 127 4.54 6.51 -24.79
N SER A 128 4.63 7.55 -25.62
CA SER A 128 4.22 8.91 -25.28
C SER A 128 2.69 9.05 -25.25
N TRP A 129 2.18 10.11 -24.60
CA TRP A 129 0.75 10.39 -24.61
C TRP A 129 0.20 10.65 -26.01
N ARG A 130 0.98 11.32 -26.87
CA ARG A 130 0.60 11.60 -28.26
C ARG A 130 0.46 10.32 -29.08
N GLU A 131 1.46 9.45 -29.07
CA GLU A 131 1.38 8.15 -29.77
C GLU A 131 0.18 7.31 -29.31
N MET A 132 -0.08 7.30 -28.00
CA MET A 132 -1.22 6.60 -27.44
C MET A 132 -2.55 7.22 -27.88
N TYR A 133 -2.66 8.55 -27.83
CA TYR A 133 -3.85 9.28 -28.28
C TYR A 133 -4.11 9.01 -29.76
N ASP A 134 -3.10 9.16 -30.62
CA ASP A 134 -3.23 9.04 -32.07
C ASP A 134 -3.75 7.65 -32.47
N ARG A 135 -3.21 6.56 -31.88
CA ARG A 135 -3.71 5.20 -32.21
C ARG A 135 -5.12 4.93 -31.66
N VAL A 136 -5.48 5.53 -30.53
CA VAL A 136 -6.83 5.37 -29.95
C VAL A 136 -7.85 6.20 -30.74
N ALA A 137 -7.48 7.40 -31.18
CA ALA A 137 -8.28 8.25 -32.05
C ALA A 137 -8.53 7.57 -33.39
N ALA A 138 -7.50 7.05 -34.05
CA ALA A 138 -7.65 6.28 -35.29
C ALA A 138 -8.60 5.09 -35.10
N TYR A 139 -8.46 4.33 -34.00
CA TYR A 139 -9.38 3.23 -33.72
C TYR A 139 -10.83 3.69 -33.47
N TYR A 140 -11.03 4.83 -32.82
CA TYR A 140 -12.35 5.41 -32.64
C TYR A 140 -12.96 5.81 -33.99
N GLU A 141 -12.23 6.57 -34.81
CA GLU A 141 -12.73 7.13 -36.07
C GLU A 141 -12.92 6.08 -37.17
N ASP A 142 -12.01 5.12 -37.28
CA ASP A 142 -11.99 4.15 -38.37
C ASP A 142 -12.82 2.89 -38.07
N VAL A 143 -13.04 2.58 -36.78
CA VAL A 143 -13.67 1.31 -36.36
C VAL A 143 -14.94 1.53 -35.57
N LEU A 144 -14.87 2.28 -34.46
CA LEU A 144 -16.01 2.41 -33.53
C LEU A 144 -17.10 3.35 -34.05
N LEU A 145 -16.69 4.49 -34.61
CA LEU A 145 -17.60 5.51 -35.10
C LEU A 145 -18.43 5.04 -36.31
N PRO A 146 -17.88 4.32 -37.31
CA PRO A 146 -18.68 3.77 -38.40
C PRO A 146 -19.69 2.74 -37.91
N ALA A 147 -19.32 1.86 -36.98
CA ALA A 147 -20.25 0.89 -36.37
C ALA A 147 -21.39 1.61 -35.63
N SER A 148 -21.06 2.62 -34.82
CA SER A 148 -22.06 3.40 -34.10
C SER A 148 -22.99 4.19 -35.06
N ARG A 149 -22.45 4.75 -36.14
CA ARG A 149 -23.24 5.43 -37.20
C ARG A 149 -24.16 4.48 -37.95
N ALA A 150 -23.80 3.21 -38.06
CA ALA A 150 -24.66 2.15 -38.59
C ALA A 150 -25.75 1.69 -37.60
N GLY A 151 -25.90 2.35 -36.45
CA GLY A 151 -26.90 2.03 -35.44
C GLY A 151 -26.51 0.91 -34.49
N ARG A 152 -25.26 0.42 -34.55
CA ARG A 152 -24.79 -0.66 -33.67
C ARG A 152 -24.37 -0.13 -32.31
N THR A 153 -24.71 -0.89 -31.28
CA THR A 153 -24.28 -0.70 -29.90
C THR A 153 -22.99 -1.46 -29.68
N VAL A 154 -21.94 -0.75 -29.25
CA VAL A 154 -20.59 -1.33 -29.14
C VAL A 154 -20.09 -1.25 -27.71
N LEU A 155 -19.62 -2.38 -27.17
CA LEU A 155 -18.92 -2.44 -25.90
C LEU A 155 -17.41 -2.56 -26.13
N VAL A 156 -16.64 -1.63 -25.58
CA VAL A 156 -15.17 -1.63 -25.63
C VAL A 156 -14.60 -1.97 -24.26
N VAL A 157 -13.87 -3.08 -24.15
CA VAL A 157 -13.22 -3.54 -22.91
C VAL A 157 -11.70 -3.38 -23.02
N ALA A 158 -11.15 -2.39 -22.31
CA ALA A 158 -9.76 -1.99 -22.42
C ALA A 158 -9.15 -1.67 -21.04
N HIS A 159 -8.23 -0.71 -21.01
CA HIS A 159 -7.45 -0.34 -19.83
C HIS A 159 -7.70 1.10 -19.43
N LYS A 160 -7.15 1.50 -18.28
CA LYS A 160 -7.41 2.82 -17.71
C LYS A 160 -7.07 3.92 -18.72
N TYR A 161 -5.82 3.96 -19.17
CA TYR A 161 -5.36 5.08 -19.99
C TYR A 161 -5.96 5.05 -21.40
N VAL A 162 -6.29 3.86 -21.91
CA VAL A 162 -7.02 3.72 -23.19
C VAL A 162 -8.41 4.34 -23.12
N VAL A 163 -9.16 4.03 -22.05
CA VAL A 163 -10.49 4.63 -21.84
C VAL A 163 -10.39 6.14 -21.60
N GLU A 164 -9.33 6.61 -20.95
CA GLU A 164 -9.08 8.05 -20.79
C GLU A 164 -8.75 8.74 -22.12
N MET A 165 -8.02 8.09 -23.03
CA MET A 165 -7.81 8.62 -24.39
C MET A 165 -9.11 8.65 -25.19
N PHE A 166 -9.95 7.61 -25.11
CA PHE A 166 -11.30 7.66 -25.71
C PHE A 166 -12.12 8.80 -25.12
N ALA A 167 -11.98 9.10 -23.83
CA ALA A 167 -12.69 10.23 -23.23
C ALA A 167 -12.30 11.57 -23.85
N LEU A 168 -11.01 11.78 -24.12
CA LEU A 168 -10.53 12.96 -24.83
C LEU A 168 -11.05 13.03 -26.27
N VAL A 169 -10.97 11.93 -27.02
CA VAL A 169 -11.47 11.84 -28.41
C VAL A 169 -12.96 12.13 -28.47
N VAL A 170 -13.76 11.46 -27.64
CA VAL A 170 -15.22 11.69 -27.58
C VAL A 170 -15.52 13.13 -27.19
N ALA A 171 -14.74 13.75 -26.30
CA ALA A 171 -14.93 15.14 -25.87
C ALA A 171 -14.37 16.18 -26.86
N ASP A 172 -13.78 15.77 -27.99
CA ASP A 172 -13.07 16.64 -28.93
C ASP A 172 -12.00 17.50 -28.22
N ALA A 173 -11.25 16.87 -27.33
CA ALA A 173 -10.24 17.50 -26.51
C ALA A 173 -8.82 17.09 -26.96
N SER A 174 -7.91 18.07 -27.01
CA SER A 174 -6.48 17.82 -27.25
C SER A 174 -5.89 16.90 -26.17
N PRO A 175 -4.96 15.99 -26.54
CA PRO A 175 -4.16 15.22 -25.58
C PRO A 175 -3.40 16.09 -24.58
N ASP A 176 -3.13 17.36 -24.89
CA ASP A 176 -2.45 18.29 -23.98
C ASP A 176 -3.31 18.69 -22.77
N LYS A 177 -4.62 18.42 -22.83
CA LYS A 177 -5.55 18.59 -21.71
C LYS A 177 -5.66 17.35 -20.83
N TYR A 178 -4.86 16.31 -21.10
CA TYR A 178 -4.89 15.09 -20.33
C TYR A 178 -4.64 15.35 -18.83
N ARG A 179 -5.47 14.71 -18.02
CA ARG A 179 -5.26 14.52 -16.59
C ARG A 179 -5.84 13.16 -16.22
N ASP A 180 -5.48 12.64 -15.05
CA ASP A 180 -6.09 11.42 -14.53
C ASP A 180 -7.60 11.62 -14.28
N PHE A 181 -8.44 11.03 -15.13
CA PHE A 181 -9.91 11.11 -15.04
C PHE A 181 -10.50 10.11 -14.04
N LYS A 182 -9.65 9.31 -13.36
CA LYS A 182 -10.04 8.35 -12.32
C LYS A 182 -11.08 7.33 -12.80
N ILE A 183 -10.90 6.82 -14.02
CA ILE A 183 -11.78 5.81 -14.61
C ILE A 183 -11.86 4.57 -13.71
N PRO A 184 -13.05 4.22 -13.18
CA PRO A 184 -13.24 3.09 -12.28
C PRO A 184 -13.07 1.75 -13.02
N ASN A 185 -12.63 0.73 -12.29
CA ASN A 185 -12.58 -0.64 -12.79
C ASN A 185 -13.99 -1.20 -13.00
N ALA A 186 -14.18 -1.94 -14.09
CA ALA A 186 -15.37 -2.74 -14.41
C ALA A 186 -16.71 -2.00 -14.27
N ARG A 187 -16.72 -0.70 -14.52
CA ARG A 187 -17.96 0.07 -14.68
C ARG A 187 -18.12 0.43 -16.15
N PRO A 188 -19.21 0.01 -16.81
CA PRO A 188 -19.54 0.50 -18.14
C PRO A 188 -19.77 2.02 -18.10
N LEU A 189 -19.16 2.74 -19.04
CA LEU A 189 -19.27 4.20 -19.18
C LEU A 189 -19.79 4.52 -20.58
N SER A 190 -20.85 5.31 -20.67
CA SER A 190 -21.32 5.86 -21.93
C SER A 190 -20.41 6.99 -22.41
N GLU A 191 -20.52 7.39 -23.68
CA GLU A 191 -19.89 8.61 -24.20
C GLU A 191 -20.24 9.85 -23.35
N GLN A 192 -21.47 9.95 -22.85
CA GLN A 192 -21.87 11.05 -21.99
C GLN A 192 -21.12 11.02 -20.65
N ASP A 193 -20.90 9.84 -20.08
CA ASP A 193 -20.10 9.71 -18.85
C ASP A 193 -18.65 10.11 -19.09
N LEU A 194 -18.08 9.76 -20.23
CA LEU A 194 -16.73 10.18 -20.62
C LEU A 194 -16.63 11.70 -20.81
N ARG A 195 -17.57 12.32 -21.53
CA ARG A 195 -17.64 13.79 -21.67
C ARG A 195 -17.73 14.49 -20.31
N ARG A 196 -18.56 13.95 -19.40
CA ARG A 196 -18.66 14.46 -18.02
C ARG A 196 -17.35 14.33 -17.24
N ALA A 197 -16.63 13.22 -17.43
CA ALA A 197 -15.34 13.01 -16.76
C ALA A 197 -14.28 14.05 -17.20
N VAL A 198 -14.24 14.37 -18.50
CA VAL A 198 -13.37 15.43 -19.05
C VAL A 198 -13.79 16.81 -18.55
N ALA A 199 -15.09 17.12 -18.58
CA ALA A 199 -15.63 18.42 -18.18
C ALA A 199 -15.59 18.68 -16.66
N ALA A 200 -15.36 17.65 -15.83
CA ALA A 200 -15.30 17.82 -14.38
C ALA A 200 -14.21 18.84 -13.95
N PRO A 201 -14.45 19.67 -12.91
CA PRO A 201 -13.52 20.72 -12.50
C PRO A 201 -12.12 20.19 -12.16
N ALA A 202 -11.10 20.98 -12.51
CA ALA A 202 -9.69 20.67 -12.23
C ALA A 202 -9.33 20.67 -10.72
N ALA A 203 -10.26 21.01 -9.82
CA ALA A 203 -10.06 20.87 -8.38
C ALA A 203 -9.70 19.43 -7.96
N ALA A 204 -10.07 18.42 -8.76
CA ALA A 204 -9.61 17.04 -8.61
C ALA A 204 -8.09 16.87 -8.82
N GLY A 205 -7.44 17.73 -9.61
CA GLY A 205 -6.00 17.73 -9.86
C GLY A 205 -5.19 18.06 -8.60
N LEU A 206 -5.59 19.11 -7.86
CA LEU A 206 -4.91 19.50 -6.62
C LEU A 206 -4.93 18.38 -5.56
N VAL A 207 -6.06 17.68 -5.42
CA VAL A 207 -6.18 16.55 -4.48
C VAL A 207 -5.28 15.38 -4.90
N ASN A 208 -5.17 15.13 -6.22
CA ASN A 208 -4.26 14.11 -6.73
C ASN A 208 -2.80 14.46 -6.47
N ASP A 209 -2.39 15.70 -6.77
CA ASP A 209 -1.03 16.17 -6.56
C ASP A 209 -0.67 16.13 -5.07
N LEU A 210 -1.60 16.52 -4.19
CA LEU A 210 -1.43 16.39 -2.75
C LEU A 210 -1.23 14.92 -2.35
N GLY A 211 -2.06 14.00 -2.86
CA GLY A 211 -1.93 12.58 -2.60
C GLY A 211 -0.58 12.00 -3.05
N GLU A 212 -0.10 12.41 -4.23
CA GLU A 212 1.21 12.03 -4.77
C GLU A 212 2.36 12.58 -3.92
N ILE A 213 2.30 13.86 -3.54
CA ILE A 213 3.29 14.50 -2.67
C ILE A 213 3.32 13.81 -1.31
N VAL A 214 2.16 13.55 -0.72
CA VAL A 214 2.05 12.82 0.55
C VAL A 214 2.69 11.44 0.40
N GLU A 215 2.34 10.66 -0.62
CA GLU A 215 2.91 9.32 -0.84
C GLU A 215 4.45 9.36 -0.97
N ILE A 216 4.98 10.32 -1.72
CA ILE A 216 6.43 10.48 -1.97
C ILE A 216 7.17 10.96 -0.72
N ARG A 217 6.57 11.87 0.05
CA ARG A 217 7.22 12.54 1.18
C ARG A 217 6.81 12.00 2.54
N LEU A 218 5.96 10.97 2.60
CA LEU A 218 5.33 10.52 3.84
C LEU A 218 6.32 10.31 4.99
N PRO A 219 7.43 9.57 4.84
CA PRO A 219 8.35 9.37 5.96
C PRO A 219 9.01 10.66 6.44
N LEU A 220 9.30 11.59 5.53
CA LEU A 220 9.82 12.92 5.88
C LEU A 220 8.76 13.74 6.62
N LEU A 221 7.52 13.76 6.14
CA LEU A 221 6.41 14.46 6.79
C LEU A 221 6.18 13.93 8.21
N VAL A 222 6.25 12.61 8.39
CA VAL A 222 6.15 11.95 9.71
C VAL A 222 7.31 12.34 10.63
N ALA A 223 8.55 12.29 10.15
CA ALA A 223 9.73 12.67 10.93
C ALA A 223 9.72 14.18 11.31
N THR A 224 9.32 15.05 10.37
CA THR A 224 9.15 16.48 10.63
C THR A 224 8.04 16.74 11.64
N ALA A 225 6.90 16.07 11.52
CA ALA A 225 5.82 16.20 12.49
C ALA A 225 6.23 15.74 13.89
N ALA A 226 7.01 14.65 13.99
CA ALA A 226 7.60 14.20 15.24
C ALA A 226 8.53 15.27 15.87
N ALA A 227 9.40 15.88 15.06
CA ALA A 227 10.26 16.97 15.55
C ALA A 227 9.44 18.20 16.00
N MET A 228 8.41 18.57 15.24
CA MET A 228 7.51 19.68 15.56
C MET A 228 6.73 19.42 16.84
N GLY A 229 6.25 18.19 17.08
CA GLY A 229 5.56 17.84 18.31
C GLY A 229 6.41 18.09 19.55
N VAL A 230 7.71 17.73 19.50
CA VAL A 230 8.66 18.07 20.56
C VAL A 230 8.80 19.57 20.72
N ALA A 231 9.06 20.30 19.63
CA ALA A 231 9.27 21.75 19.67
C ALA A 231 8.07 22.51 20.25
N VAL A 232 6.85 22.17 19.80
CA VAL A 232 5.61 22.78 20.28
C VAL A 232 5.38 22.46 21.76
N GLN A 233 5.67 21.23 22.21
CA GLN A 233 5.54 20.90 23.62
C GLN A 233 6.52 21.66 24.51
N LEU A 234 7.77 21.85 24.05
CA LEU A 234 8.75 22.65 24.79
C LEU A 234 8.38 24.12 24.88
N ALA A 235 7.64 24.64 23.88
CA ALA A 235 7.16 26.01 23.89
C ALA A 235 5.91 26.19 24.78
N LEU A 236 4.99 25.22 24.79
CA LEU A 236 3.70 25.34 25.48
C LEU A 236 3.70 24.77 26.91
N GLY A 237 4.47 23.71 27.18
CA GLY A 237 4.54 23.07 28.49
C GLY A 237 3.22 22.43 28.96
N ILE A 238 2.36 21.98 28.04
CA ILE A 238 1.00 21.49 28.37
C ILE A 238 1.02 20.00 28.69
N GLN A 239 0.49 19.60 29.84
CA GLN A 239 0.33 18.18 30.15
C GLN A 239 -0.85 17.58 29.38
N VAL A 240 -0.62 16.45 28.70
CA VAL A 240 -1.65 15.72 27.97
C VAL A 240 -2.07 14.49 28.78
N PRO A 241 -3.33 14.39 29.24
CA PRO A 241 -3.82 13.19 29.91
C PRO A 241 -3.75 11.98 28.97
N ALA A 242 -3.39 10.81 29.51
CA ALA A 242 -3.28 9.57 28.73
C ALA A 242 -4.58 9.18 28.02
N THR A 243 -5.74 9.48 28.63
CA THR A 243 -7.06 9.27 28.04
C THR A 243 -7.30 10.16 26.82
N VAL A 244 -6.92 11.44 26.90
CA VAL A 244 -7.01 12.38 25.77
C VAL A 244 -6.09 11.94 24.64
N PHE A 245 -4.85 11.56 24.96
CA PHE A 245 -3.89 11.06 23.97
C PHE A 245 -4.43 9.81 23.24
N THR A 246 -4.90 8.82 23.99
CA THR A 246 -5.41 7.55 23.42
C THR A 246 -6.66 7.76 22.58
N THR A 247 -7.60 8.61 23.04
CA THR A 247 -8.82 8.96 22.32
C THR A 247 -8.54 9.72 21.02
N ALA A 248 -7.51 10.57 20.99
CA ALA A 248 -7.09 11.27 19.77
C ALA A 248 -6.35 10.36 18.78
N LEU A 249 -5.50 9.46 19.29
CA LEU A 249 -4.68 8.54 18.49
C LEU A 249 -5.53 7.49 17.76
N THR A 250 -6.52 6.93 18.47
CA THR A 250 -7.34 5.81 17.99
C THR A 250 -8.03 6.05 16.64
N PRO A 251 -8.79 7.15 16.42
CA PRO A 251 -9.44 7.40 15.13
C PRO A 251 -8.45 7.62 13.99
N LEU A 252 -7.28 8.23 14.26
CA LEU A 252 -6.25 8.42 13.23
C LEU A 252 -5.67 7.08 12.75
N LEU A 253 -5.37 6.18 13.69
CA LEU A 253 -4.95 4.82 13.37
C LEU A 253 -6.07 4.02 12.67
N ALA A 254 -7.32 4.23 13.08
CA ALA A 254 -8.48 3.59 12.47
C ALA A 254 -8.64 3.91 10.98
N VAL A 255 -8.39 5.17 10.58
CA VAL A 255 -8.39 5.59 9.17
C VAL A 255 -7.34 4.82 8.37
N GLY A 256 -6.11 4.74 8.89
CA GLY A 256 -5.03 3.97 8.26
C GLY A 256 -5.40 2.49 8.07
N SER A 257 -5.91 1.86 9.12
CA SER A 257 -6.33 0.45 9.08
C SER A 257 -7.50 0.21 8.12
N PHE A 258 -8.48 1.12 8.05
CA PHE A 258 -9.61 1.00 7.12
C PHE A 258 -9.13 0.93 5.68
N PHE A 259 -8.28 1.87 5.24
CA PHE A 259 -7.77 1.89 3.87
C PHE A 259 -6.84 0.72 3.55
N ALA A 260 -6.00 0.31 4.49
CA ALA A 260 -5.17 -0.89 4.35
C ALA A 260 -6.05 -2.15 4.15
N MET A 261 -7.10 -2.29 4.96
CA MET A 261 -7.99 -3.46 4.92
C MET A 261 -8.92 -3.48 3.70
N LEU A 262 -9.19 -2.34 3.04
CA LEU A 262 -9.92 -2.32 1.77
C LEU A 262 -9.21 -3.12 0.66
N ARG A 263 -7.88 -3.25 0.72
CA ARG A 263 -7.05 -3.99 -0.25
C ARG A 263 -7.01 -5.49 0.02
N VAL A 264 -7.27 -5.91 1.25
CA VAL A 264 -7.13 -7.31 1.66
C VAL A 264 -8.34 -8.12 1.22
N ASP A 265 -8.12 -9.22 0.49
CA ASP A 265 -9.20 -10.14 0.13
C ASP A 265 -9.44 -11.15 1.26
N PRO A 266 -10.68 -11.37 1.75
CA PRO A 266 -10.95 -12.30 2.86
C PRO A 266 -10.38 -13.72 2.73
N PRO A 267 -10.38 -14.37 1.54
CA PRO A 267 -9.77 -15.69 1.37
C PRO A 267 -8.28 -15.71 1.73
N THR A 268 -7.59 -14.58 1.57
CA THR A 268 -6.16 -14.47 1.90
C THR A 268 -5.92 -14.61 3.40
N LEU A 269 -6.90 -14.27 4.24
CA LEU A 269 -6.86 -14.39 5.70
C LEU A 269 -7.21 -15.81 6.21
N ARG A 270 -7.47 -16.79 5.34
CA ARG A 270 -7.74 -18.16 5.78
C ARG A 270 -6.52 -18.76 6.49
N ARG A 271 -6.78 -19.46 7.60
CA ARG A 271 -5.75 -20.13 8.44
C ARG A 271 -4.60 -19.17 8.85
N PRO A 272 -4.89 -18.01 9.44
CA PRO A 272 -3.89 -16.96 9.67
C PRO A 272 -2.76 -17.44 10.59
N LEU A 273 -3.07 -18.27 11.60
CA LEU A 273 -2.10 -18.85 12.53
C LEU A 273 -1.04 -19.75 11.88
N SER A 274 -1.32 -20.31 10.69
CA SER A 274 -0.33 -21.13 9.98
C SER A 274 0.91 -20.33 9.55
N SER A 275 0.75 -19.03 9.31
CA SER A 275 1.84 -18.13 8.94
C SER A 275 2.84 -17.88 10.07
N LEU A 276 2.45 -18.11 11.33
CA LEU A 276 3.34 -17.92 12.49
C LEU A 276 4.44 -18.98 12.56
N ARG A 277 4.18 -20.18 12.02
CA ARG A 277 5.13 -21.31 12.06
C ARG A 277 6.48 -20.97 11.42
N ALA A 278 6.46 -20.23 10.31
CA ALA A 278 7.67 -19.82 9.61
C ALA A 278 8.54 -18.86 10.44
N ALA A 279 7.94 -18.12 11.38
CA ALA A 279 8.64 -17.14 12.20
C ALA A 279 8.95 -17.63 13.62
N TRP A 280 8.47 -18.81 14.05
CA TRP A 280 8.74 -19.33 15.40
C TRP A 280 10.21 -19.31 15.84
N PRO A 281 11.19 -19.67 14.98
CA PRO A 281 12.59 -19.59 15.37
C PRO A 281 13.08 -18.18 15.73
N LEU A 282 12.40 -17.13 15.24
CA LEU A 282 12.69 -15.73 15.56
C LEU A 282 11.79 -15.21 16.68
N LEU A 283 10.51 -15.57 16.63
CA LEU A 283 9.49 -15.11 17.58
C LEU A 283 9.71 -15.70 18.98
N LEU A 284 9.98 -17.00 19.11
CA LEU A 284 10.07 -17.65 20.42
C LEU A 284 11.24 -17.10 21.27
N PRO A 285 12.48 -16.97 20.76
CA PRO A 285 13.57 -16.37 21.53
C PRO A 285 13.27 -14.91 21.90
N ARG A 286 12.66 -14.15 20.99
CA ARG A 286 12.26 -12.77 21.21
C ARG A 286 11.20 -12.66 22.33
N LEU A 287 10.19 -13.53 22.31
CA LEU A 287 9.16 -13.59 23.35
C LEU A 287 9.73 -14.03 24.69
N ALA A 288 10.59 -15.05 24.70
CA ALA A 288 11.26 -15.53 25.91
C ALA A 288 12.12 -14.44 26.54
N LEU A 289 12.96 -13.75 25.75
CA LEU A 289 13.77 -12.63 26.22
C LEU A 289 12.90 -11.49 26.76
N GLY A 290 11.82 -11.15 26.06
CA GLY A 290 10.88 -10.12 26.51
C GLY A 290 10.25 -10.44 27.87
N LEU A 291 9.81 -11.69 28.08
CA LEU A 291 9.29 -12.15 29.36
C LEU A 291 10.36 -12.13 30.45
N VAL A 292 11.57 -12.64 30.17
CA VAL A 292 12.69 -12.60 31.12
C VAL A 292 13.01 -11.17 31.55
N LEU A 293 13.02 -10.21 30.63
CA LEU A 293 13.25 -8.80 30.96
C LEU A 293 12.12 -8.18 31.81
N ILE A 294 10.89 -8.69 31.74
CA ILE A 294 9.80 -8.24 32.60
C ILE A 294 9.89 -8.89 33.98
N TRP A 295 10.17 -10.19 34.05
CA TRP A 295 10.20 -10.96 35.30
C TRP A 295 11.47 -10.73 36.13
N ALA A 296 12.63 -10.69 35.47
CA ALA A 296 13.93 -10.47 36.11
C ALA A 296 14.37 -9.00 36.04
N GLY A 297 13.66 -8.15 35.29
CA GLY A 297 13.98 -6.73 35.20
C GLY A 297 13.62 -6.00 36.48
N HIS A 298 14.58 -5.81 37.37
CA HIS A 298 14.38 -5.00 38.59
C HIS A 298 14.38 -3.49 38.32
N SER A 299 14.04 -3.05 37.11
CA SER A 299 13.93 -1.65 36.75
C SER A 299 12.93 -1.43 35.61
N LEU A 300 12.12 -0.37 35.73
CA LEU A 300 11.12 0.01 34.74
C LEU A 300 11.68 0.12 33.30
N PRO A 301 12.89 0.66 33.03
CA PRO A 301 13.45 0.66 31.68
C PRO A 301 13.65 -0.74 31.08
N LEU A 302 14.10 -1.72 31.87
CA LEU A 302 14.28 -3.10 31.41
C LEU A 302 12.93 -3.76 31.12
N GLU A 303 11.95 -3.55 31.99
CA GLU A 303 10.60 -4.10 31.81
C GLU A 303 9.89 -3.49 30.59
N LEU A 304 10.07 -2.17 30.34
CA LEU A 304 9.55 -1.50 29.14
C LEU A 304 10.24 -2.00 27.86
N ALA A 305 11.53 -2.32 27.92
CA ALA A 305 12.25 -2.98 26.82
C ALA A 305 11.72 -4.40 26.61
N GLY A 306 11.40 -5.12 27.68
CA GLY A 306 10.70 -6.40 27.62
C GLY A 306 9.37 -6.29 26.88
N LEU A 307 8.51 -5.33 27.27
CA LEU A 307 7.24 -5.05 26.59
C LEU A 307 7.42 -4.70 25.10
N PHE A 308 8.48 -3.97 24.75
CA PHE A 308 8.80 -3.65 23.36
C PHE A 308 9.10 -4.90 22.52
N LEU A 309 9.86 -5.85 23.07
CA LEU A 309 10.16 -7.11 22.39
C LEU A 309 8.90 -7.96 22.19
N LEU A 310 7.83 -7.74 22.94
CA LEU A 310 6.63 -8.56 22.84
C LEU A 310 5.60 -8.03 21.82
N LEU A 311 5.88 -6.87 21.20
CA LEU A 311 4.96 -6.25 20.25
C LEU A 311 4.77 -7.08 18.98
N PRO A 312 3.53 -7.19 18.47
CA PRO A 312 3.29 -7.75 17.15
C PRO A 312 3.87 -6.84 16.05
N PRO A 313 3.97 -7.35 14.81
CA PRO A 313 4.30 -6.52 13.65
C PRO A 313 3.28 -5.40 13.45
N ALA A 314 3.75 -4.26 12.97
CA ALA A 314 2.93 -3.10 12.62
C ALA A 314 2.10 -3.37 11.36
N LEU A 315 0.94 -2.72 11.25
CA LEU A 315 0.07 -2.81 10.07
C LEU A 315 0.65 -2.18 8.80
N ILE A 316 1.79 -1.49 8.92
CA ILE A 316 2.56 -1.01 7.77
C ILE A 316 3.44 -2.12 7.17
N ALA A 317 3.66 -3.24 7.87
CA ALA A 317 4.48 -4.35 7.39
C ALA A 317 4.00 -4.91 6.03
N PRO A 318 2.69 -5.13 5.80
CA PRO A 318 2.18 -5.48 4.47
C PRO A 318 2.49 -4.42 3.40
N THR A 319 2.38 -3.14 3.73
CA THR A 319 2.74 -2.05 2.79
C THR A 319 4.21 -2.10 2.43
N LEU A 320 5.10 -2.32 3.41
CA LEU A 320 6.53 -2.49 3.17
C LEU A 320 6.82 -3.75 2.35
N SER A 321 6.11 -4.85 2.61
CA SER A 321 6.19 -6.08 1.82
C SER A 321 5.83 -5.81 0.35
N LEU A 322 4.71 -5.13 0.12
CA LEU A 322 4.27 -4.72 -1.22
C LEU A 322 5.32 -3.86 -1.94
N LEU A 323 5.89 -2.89 -1.22
CA LEU A 323 6.92 -2.00 -1.76
C LEU A 323 8.18 -2.77 -2.11
N TRP A 324 8.68 -3.58 -1.18
CA TRP A 324 9.96 -4.25 -1.34
C TRP A 324 9.84 -5.55 -2.15
N GLY A 325 8.67 -5.92 -2.65
CA GLY A 325 8.49 -7.12 -3.47
C GLY A 325 8.51 -8.43 -2.67
N GLY A 326 8.00 -8.39 -1.43
CA GLY A 326 7.63 -9.57 -0.66
C GLY A 326 6.28 -10.16 -1.10
N ASP A 327 5.83 -11.21 -0.40
CA ASP A 327 4.47 -11.74 -0.50
C ASP A 327 3.55 -10.94 0.44
N TYR A 328 2.90 -9.93 -0.15
CA TYR A 328 1.92 -9.09 0.52
C TYR A 328 0.89 -9.89 1.33
N PHE A 329 0.38 -11.01 0.80
CA PHE A 329 -0.65 -11.79 1.48
C PHE A 329 -0.10 -12.55 2.67
N PHE A 330 1.11 -13.09 2.55
CA PHE A 330 1.80 -13.65 3.70
C PHE A 330 2.00 -12.58 4.77
N ALA A 331 2.49 -11.39 4.41
CA ALA A 331 2.71 -10.30 5.35
C ALA A 331 1.40 -9.85 6.03
N VAL A 332 0.29 -9.74 5.29
CA VAL A 332 -1.04 -9.46 5.86
C VAL A 332 -1.46 -10.54 6.84
N ARG A 333 -1.46 -11.82 6.43
CA ARG A 333 -1.83 -12.96 7.28
C ARG A 333 -1.00 -12.97 8.56
N HIS A 334 0.32 -12.82 8.41
CA HIS A 334 1.25 -12.88 9.50
C HIS A 334 1.04 -11.73 10.48
N THR A 335 0.89 -10.51 9.97
CA THR A 335 0.64 -9.32 10.79
C THR A 335 -0.66 -9.43 11.55
N VAL A 336 -1.76 -9.83 10.89
CA VAL A 336 -3.06 -10.04 11.55
C VAL A 336 -3.00 -11.18 12.57
N ALA A 337 -2.42 -12.33 12.20
CA ALA A 337 -2.28 -13.48 13.08
C ALA A 337 -1.49 -13.11 14.35
N ALA A 338 -0.35 -12.45 14.18
CA ALA A 338 0.48 -12.04 15.28
C ALA A 338 -0.22 -10.98 16.14
N SER A 339 -0.91 -10.01 15.53
CA SER A 339 -1.65 -8.97 16.26
C SER A 339 -2.79 -9.52 17.13
N LEU A 340 -3.36 -10.67 16.76
CA LEU A 340 -4.41 -11.34 17.54
C LEU A 340 -3.83 -12.35 18.56
N ALA A 341 -2.79 -13.10 18.19
CA ALA A 341 -2.26 -14.19 18.99
C ALA A 341 -1.25 -13.75 20.05
N LEU A 342 -0.32 -12.85 19.71
CA LEU A 342 0.73 -12.42 20.66
C LEU A 342 0.15 -11.74 21.92
N PRO A 343 -0.93 -10.95 21.87
CA PRO A 343 -1.52 -10.35 23.07
C PRO A 343 -2.07 -11.37 24.06
N VAL A 344 -2.71 -12.42 23.56
CA VAL A 344 -3.21 -13.51 24.40
C VAL A 344 -2.05 -14.24 25.05
N LEU A 345 -1.01 -14.57 24.27
CA LEU A 345 0.20 -15.21 24.78
C LEU A 345 0.92 -14.33 25.82
N LEU A 346 0.96 -13.04 25.57
CA LEU A 346 1.47 -12.02 26.49
C LEU A 346 0.73 -12.01 27.82
N LEU A 347 -0.60 -11.91 27.78
CA LEU A 347 -1.44 -11.94 28.98
C LEU A 347 -1.24 -13.23 29.77
N THR A 348 -1.18 -14.38 29.10
CA THR A 348 -0.91 -15.66 29.76
C THR A 348 0.51 -15.73 30.35
N GLY A 349 1.51 -15.20 29.65
CA GLY A 349 2.91 -15.19 30.09
C GLY A 349 3.18 -14.22 31.24
N LEU A 350 2.43 -13.11 31.31
CA LEU A 350 2.46 -12.16 32.42
C LEU A 350 1.63 -12.61 33.64
N ALA A 351 0.63 -13.47 33.43
CA ALA A 351 -0.18 -14.05 34.50
C ALA A 351 0.47 -15.25 35.19
N LEU A 352 1.43 -15.93 34.53
CA LEU A 352 2.20 -17.02 35.10
C LEU A 352 3.19 -16.47 36.14
N PRO A 353 3.08 -16.80 37.45
CA PRO A 353 4.01 -16.28 38.46
C PRO A 353 5.38 -16.95 38.31
N LEU A 354 6.19 -16.46 37.38
CA LEU A 354 7.57 -16.90 37.16
C LEU A 354 8.57 -16.18 38.10
N SER A 355 8.06 -15.49 39.13
CA SER A 355 8.88 -14.78 40.11
C SER A 355 9.88 -15.75 40.75
N LEU A 356 11.17 -15.46 40.58
CA LEU A 356 12.21 -16.09 41.38
C LEU A 356 11.97 -15.74 42.86
N PRO A 357 12.19 -16.69 43.80
CA PRO A 357 12.00 -16.41 45.23
C PRO A 357 12.84 -15.20 45.67
N GLY A 358 12.18 -14.20 46.27
CA GLY A 358 12.85 -13.02 46.84
C GLY A 358 12.94 -11.79 45.93
N THR A 359 12.40 -11.82 44.71
CA THR A 359 12.44 -10.66 43.80
C THR A 359 11.06 -10.36 43.19
N ALA A 360 10.45 -9.23 43.55
CA ALA A 360 9.20 -8.77 42.95
C ALA A 360 9.48 -7.82 41.76
N PRO A 361 8.78 -7.96 40.61
CA PRO A 361 8.89 -7.01 39.50
C PRO A 361 8.32 -5.63 39.87
N THR A 362 8.83 -4.58 39.22
CA THR A 362 8.38 -3.18 39.37
C THR A 362 7.02 -2.96 38.70
N LEU A 363 6.77 -3.61 37.57
CA LEU A 363 5.45 -3.70 36.92
C LEU A 363 4.61 -4.81 37.57
N THR A 364 3.90 -4.45 38.65
CA THR A 364 2.92 -5.34 39.27
C THR A 364 1.68 -5.54 38.38
N LEU A 365 0.93 -6.63 38.58
CA LEU A 365 -0.28 -6.94 37.81
C LEU A 365 -1.27 -5.76 37.79
N GLY A 366 -1.47 -5.07 38.92
CA GLY A 366 -2.36 -3.91 39.01
C GLY A 366 -1.88 -2.66 38.25
N ARG A 367 -0.58 -2.55 37.93
CA ARG A 367 -0.05 -1.49 37.05
C ARG A 367 -0.15 -1.87 35.58
N LEU A 368 -0.07 -3.17 35.26
CA LEU A 368 -0.17 -3.68 33.90
C LEU A 368 -1.60 -3.69 33.38
N GLU A 369 -2.59 -3.95 34.24
CA GLU A 369 -4.01 -4.05 33.84
C GLU A 369 -4.50 -2.82 33.05
N PRO A 370 -4.34 -1.56 33.52
CA PRO A 370 -4.77 -0.40 32.75
C PRO A 370 -4.04 -0.23 31.40
N ALA A 371 -2.75 -0.59 31.35
CA ALA A 371 -1.96 -0.54 30.13
C ALA A 371 -2.42 -1.59 29.10
N LEU A 372 -2.76 -2.80 29.57
CA LEU A 372 -3.31 -3.88 28.75
C LEU A 372 -4.73 -3.57 28.26
N LEU A 373 -5.54 -2.90 29.07
CA LEU A 373 -6.85 -2.39 28.63
C LEU A 373 -6.70 -1.34 27.53
N ALA A 374 -5.77 -0.39 27.67
CA ALA A 374 -5.48 0.59 26.63
C ALA A 374 -4.97 -0.07 25.34
N TYR A 375 -4.09 -1.07 25.46
CA TYR A 375 -3.65 -1.90 24.35
C TYR A 375 -4.85 -2.55 23.63
N ALA A 376 -5.73 -3.24 24.37
CA ALA A 376 -6.88 -3.95 23.82
C ALA A 376 -7.88 -2.99 23.16
N ALA A 377 -8.10 -1.82 23.77
CA ALA A 377 -8.97 -0.78 23.23
C ALA A 377 -8.46 -0.27 21.88
N VAL A 378 -7.17 0.06 21.78
CA VAL A 378 -6.56 0.49 20.50
C VAL A 378 -6.61 -0.64 19.47
N LEU A 379 -6.31 -1.89 19.86
CA LEU A 379 -6.40 -3.03 18.94
C LEU A 379 -7.82 -3.20 18.38
N LEU A 380 -8.84 -3.14 19.23
CA LEU A 380 -10.24 -3.31 18.80
C LEU A 380 -10.69 -2.13 17.93
N ALA A 381 -10.51 -0.90 18.42
CA ALA A 381 -11.07 0.30 17.81
C ALA A 381 -10.28 0.79 16.60
N ALA A 382 -8.95 0.65 16.60
CA ALA A 382 -8.09 1.11 15.52
C ALA A 382 -7.77 0.04 14.48
N LEU A 383 -7.99 -1.25 14.74
CA LEU A 383 -7.68 -2.32 13.78
C LEU A 383 -8.90 -3.20 13.46
N VAL A 384 -9.54 -3.80 14.47
CA VAL A 384 -10.61 -4.79 14.23
C VAL A 384 -11.85 -4.14 13.62
N LEU A 385 -12.42 -3.11 14.25
CA LEU A 385 -13.63 -2.46 13.77
C LEU A 385 -13.47 -1.82 12.38
N PRO A 386 -12.39 -1.07 12.08
CA PRO A 386 -12.15 -0.53 10.75
C PRO A 386 -11.96 -1.63 9.70
N GLY A 387 -11.32 -2.75 10.08
CA GLY A 387 -11.19 -3.92 9.23
C GLY A 387 -12.55 -4.53 8.86
N VAL A 388 -13.43 -4.73 9.83
CA VAL A 388 -14.80 -5.20 9.58
C VAL A 388 -15.57 -4.25 8.67
N GLY A 389 -15.48 -2.94 8.94
CA GLY A 389 -16.10 -1.91 8.09
C GLY A 389 -15.60 -1.94 6.65
N ALA A 390 -14.28 -2.03 6.45
CA ALA A 390 -13.67 -2.12 5.12
C ALA A 390 -14.17 -3.36 4.35
N GLN A 391 -14.25 -4.51 5.02
CA GLN A 391 -14.74 -5.75 4.41
C GLN A 391 -16.24 -5.71 4.10
N ALA A 392 -17.05 -5.03 4.93
CA ALA A 392 -18.47 -4.82 4.65
C ALA A 392 -18.67 -3.98 3.38
N VAL A 393 -17.90 -2.90 3.20
CA VAL A 393 -17.92 -2.08 1.98
C VAL A 393 -17.51 -2.90 0.76
N ARG A 394 -16.43 -3.70 0.87
CA ARG A 394 -15.94 -4.56 -0.21
C ARG A 394 -16.93 -5.63 -0.66
N ARG A 395 -17.70 -6.21 0.28
CA ARG A 395 -18.75 -7.18 -0.05
C ARG A 395 -19.96 -6.53 -0.72
N ARG A 396 -20.36 -5.34 -0.26
CA ARG A 396 -21.53 -4.63 -0.79
C ARG A 396 -21.29 -4.03 -2.17
N ASP A 397 -20.14 -3.39 -2.37
CA ASP A 397 -19.78 -2.70 -3.61
C ASP A 397 -18.27 -2.82 -3.90
N PRO A 398 -17.84 -3.95 -4.51
CA PRO A 398 -16.47 -4.20 -5.00
C PRO A 398 -15.86 -3.08 -5.84
N ILE A 399 -16.66 -2.43 -6.71
CA ILE A 399 -16.18 -1.36 -7.59
C ILE A 399 -15.89 -0.10 -6.77
N ARG A 400 -16.82 0.31 -5.89
CA ARG A 400 -16.63 1.46 -5.00
C ARG A 400 -15.49 1.23 -4.01
N ALA A 401 -15.37 0.04 -3.44
CA ALA A 401 -14.27 -0.32 -2.55
C ALA A 401 -12.91 -0.18 -3.25
N GLY A 402 -12.79 -0.69 -4.48
CA GLY A 402 -11.59 -0.53 -5.30
C GLY A 402 -11.27 0.93 -5.61
N ALA A 403 -12.28 1.73 -5.93
CA ALA A 403 -12.11 3.17 -6.17
C ALA A 403 -11.64 3.93 -4.92
N LEU A 404 -12.23 3.65 -3.75
CA LEU A 404 -11.80 4.23 -2.47
C LEU A 404 -10.35 3.85 -2.16
N SER A 405 -10.00 2.57 -2.30
CA SER A 405 -8.65 2.09 -2.04
C SER A 405 -7.60 2.64 -3.00
N THR A 406 -7.96 2.87 -4.25
CA THR A 406 -7.03 3.40 -5.27
C THR A 406 -6.83 4.91 -5.10
N ASN A 407 -7.90 5.66 -4.83
CA ASN A 407 -7.88 7.13 -4.92
C ASN A 407 -7.61 7.81 -3.58
N TRP A 408 -7.87 7.13 -2.45
CA TRP A 408 -7.86 7.76 -1.12
C TRP A 408 -6.96 7.06 -0.11
N ASN A 409 -6.23 6.01 -0.49
CA ASN A 409 -5.31 5.32 0.43
C ASN A 409 -4.21 6.22 1.01
N TRP A 410 -3.84 7.31 0.32
CA TRP A 410 -2.90 8.29 0.83
C TRP A 410 -3.41 8.99 2.11
N LEU A 411 -4.72 9.03 2.37
CA LEU A 411 -5.28 9.52 3.63
C LEU A 411 -4.85 8.67 4.83
N GLY A 412 -4.75 7.35 4.64
CA GLY A 412 -4.26 6.44 5.67
C GLY A 412 -2.79 6.71 6.03
N GLY A 413 -1.97 7.02 5.01
CA GLY A 413 -0.61 7.49 5.22
C GLY A 413 -0.57 8.86 5.89
N LEU A 414 -1.35 9.82 5.40
CA LEU A 414 -1.43 11.17 5.95
C LEU A 414 -1.81 11.16 7.43
N ALA A 415 -2.69 10.26 7.86
CA ALA A 415 -3.08 10.12 9.27
C ALA A 415 -1.89 9.81 10.19
N LEU A 416 -0.79 9.23 9.69
CA LEU A 416 0.43 9.01 10.48
C LEU A 416 1.16 10.31 10.84
N VAL A 417 0.98 11.38 10.07
CA VAL A 417 1.61 12.68 10.32
C VAL A 417 1.12 13.31 11.64
N PRO A 418 -0.19 13.54 11.86
CA PRO A 418 -0.67 14.03 13.14
C PRO A 418 -0.45 13.03 14.27
N VAL A 419 -0.48 11.71 14.00
CA VAL A 419 -0.11 10.70 15.01
C VAL A 419 1.30 10.91 15.53
N ALA A 420 2.26 11.11 14.64
CA ALA A 420 3.66 11.31 15.02
C ALA A 420 3.83 12.59 15.86
N GLY A 421 3.25 13.70 15.40
CA GLY A 421 3.28 14.97 16.13
C GLY A 421 2.64 14.86 17.52
N LEU A 422 1.41 14.33 17.59
CA LEU A 422 0.68 14.14 18.86
C LEU A 422 1.42 13.23 19.82
N ALA A 423 1.99 12.11 19.34
CA ALA A 423 2.76 11.19 20.16
C ALA A 423 3.97 11.88 20.79
N THR A 424 4.79 12.55 19.98
CA THR A 424 5.98 13.24 20.49
C THR A 424 5.63 14.45 21.36
N PHE A 425 4.53 15.15 21.07
CA PHE A 425 4.03 16.25 21.89
C PHE A 425 3.62 15.74 23.28
N ALA A 426 2.76 14.72 23.33
CA ALA A 426 2.25 14.17 24.59
C ALA A 426 3.35 13.52 25.45
N LEU A 427 4.36 12.91 24.82
CA LEU A 427 5.47 12.24 25.52
C LEU A 427 6.61 13.19 25.91
N THR A 428 6.65 14.40 25.36
CA THR A 428 7.69 15.37 25.71
C THR A 428 7.43 15.97 27.10
N PRO A 429 8.43 15.97 28.01
CA PRO A 429 8.25 16.52 29.35
C PRO A 429 7.84 18.00 29.33
N SER A 430 6.78 18.34 30.07
CA SER A 430 6.24 19.72 30.15
C SER A 430 7.15 20.72 30.86
N VAL A 431 8.05 20.23 31.72
CA VAL A 431 8.99 21.05 32.51
C VAL A 431 10.28 21.42 31.76
N GLY A 432 10.34 21.14 30.45
CA GLY A 432 11.51 21.41 29.61
C GLY A 432 12.61 20.34 29.65
N LEU A 433 13.64 20.52 28.81
CA LEU A 433 14.79 19.62 28.70
C LEU A 433 15.98 20.17 29.50
N THR A 434 16.23 19.62 30.68
CA THR A 434 17.50 19.84 31.39
C THR A 434 18.63 19.06 30.72
N ALA A 435 19.90 19.42 30.99
CA ALA A 435 21.06 18.65 30.50
C ALA A 435 20.98 17.15 30.88
N HIS A 436 20.51 16.86 32.09
CA HIS A 436 20.30 15.49 32.56
C HIS A 436 19.22 14.74 31.76
N THR A 437 18.10 15.40 31.46
CA THR A 437 17.03 14.83 30.64
C THR A 437 17.50 14.61 29.20
N ALA A 438 18.29 15.53 28.65
CA ALA A 438 18.87 15.41 27.31
C ALA A 438 19.83 14.22 27.20
N ILE A 439 20.76 14.06 28.16
CA ILE A 439 21.67 12.89 28.21
C ILE A 439 20.87 11.59 28.29
N ARG A 440 19.84 11.54 29.15
CA ARG A 440 18.97 10.36 29.26
C ARG A 440 18.22 10.07 27.96
N LEU A 441 17.71 11.09 27.29
CA LEU A 441 17.04 10.93 26.01
C LEU A 441 17.98 10.32 24.97
N LEU A 442 19.22 10.82 24.87
CA LEU A 442 20.25 10.27 23.98
C LEU A 442 20.59 8.82 24.31
N LEU A 443 20.70 8.46 25.58
CA LEU A 443 20.94 7.08 26.02
C LEU A 443 19.77 6.16 25.62
N VAL A 444 18.53 6.59 25.84
CA VAL A 444 17.35 5.82 25.40
C VAL A 444 17.32 5.66 23.90
N MET A 445 17.54 6.74 23.14
CA MET A 445 17.55 6.69 21.68
C MET A 445 18.64 5.73 21.18
N SER A 446 19.83 5.78 21.78
CA SER A 446 20.93 4.87 21.46
C SER A 446 20.56 3.41 21.76
N ALA A 447 19.93 3.14 22.91
CA ALA A 447 19.49 1.81 23.28
C ALA A 447 18.37 1.28 22.36
N ALA A 448 17.40 2.12 22.00
CA ALA A 448 16.31 1.76 21.09
C ALA A 448 16.83 1.49 19.67
N ALA A 449 17.76 2.32 19.18
CA ALA A 449 18.43 2.10 17.90
C ALA A 449 19.22 0.78 17.93
N ALA A 450 20.02 0.54 18.98
CA ALA A 450 20.78 -0.70 19.13
C ALA A 450 19.86 -1.94 19.18
N ALA A 451 18.72 -1.87 19.87
CA ALA A 451 17.75 -2.96 19.91
C ALA A 451 17.15 -3.26 18.52
N LEU A 452 16.76 -2.23 17.76
CA LEU A 452 16.28 -2.39 16.39
C LEU A 452 17.37 -2.95 15.47
N THR A 453 18.61 -2.49 15.60
CA THR A 453 19.74 -3.03 14.84
C THR A 453 20.02 -4.49 15.19
N ALA A 454 19.97 -4.86 16.47
CA ALA A 454 20.15 -6.23 16.92
C ALA A 454 19.07 -7.16 16.34
N LEU A 455 17.80 -6.76 16.36
CA LEU A 455 16.71 -7.51 15.73
C LEU A 455 16.98 -7.74 14.23
N ARG A 456 17.48 -6.72 13.52
CA ARG A 456 17.82 -6.82 12.09
C ARG A 456 18.97 -7.77 11.84
N LEU A 457 20.04 -7.67 12.62
CA LEU A 457 21.20 -8.53 12.49
C LEU A 457 20.83 -9.99 12.77
N LEU A 458 20.07 -10.25 13.83
CA LEU A 458 19.60 -11.60 14.18
C LEU A 458 18.69 -12.17 13.09
N THR A 459 17.77 -11.37 12.57
CA THR A 459 16.88 -11.82 11.48
C THR A 459 17.66 -12.07 10.19
N THR A 460 18.63 -11.22 9.87
CA THR A 460 19.50 -11.38 8.69
C THR A 460 20.35 -12.65 8.82
N LEU A 461 20.94 -12.86 9.99
CA LEU A 461 21.72 -14.06 10.29
C LEU A 461 20.85 -15.31 10.16
N PHE A 462 19.63 -15.30 10.70
CA PHE A 462 18.69 -16.40 10.56
C PHE A 462 18.36 -16.69 9.10
N LEU A 463 18.04 -15.68 8.29
CA LEU A 463 17.72 -15.84 6.87
C LEU A 463 18.92 -16.31 6.04
N HIS A 464 20.13 -15.95 6.47
CA HIS A 464 21.37 -16.45 5.87
C HIS A 464 21.61 -17.92 6.20
N LEU A 465 21.42 -18.32 7.46
CA LEU A 465 21.58 -19.70 7.93
C LEU A 465 20.44 -20.63 7.46
N ARG A 466 19.26 -20.07 7.21
CA ARG A 466 18.08 -20.78 6.71
C ARG A 466 17.48 -20.03 5.52
N PRO A 467 18.00 -20.28 4.31
CA PRO A 467 17.49 -19.64 3.11
C PRO A 467 16.01 -19.97 2.91
N HIS A 468 15.23 -18.92 2.69
CA HIS A 468 13.84 -19.02 2.24
C HIS A 468 13.73 -18.47 0.81
N GLY A 469 12.63 -18.75 0.12
CA GLY A 469 12.32 -18.06 -1.13
C GLY A 469 12.35 -16.55 -0.94
N THR A 470 12.80 -15.81 -1.96
CA THR A 470 13.07 -14.36 -1.89
C THR A 470 11.91 -13.55 -1.32
N GLY A 471 10.66 -13.90 -1.68
CA GLY A 471 9.45 -13.27 -1.13
C GLY A 471 9.28 -13.52 0.37
N LEU A 472 9.18 -14.79 0.77
CA LEU A 472 8.96 -15.19 2.17
C LEU A 472 10.09 -14.70 3.10
N GLY A 473 11.34 -14.82 2.67
CA GLY A 473 12.48 -14.31 3.44
C GLY A 473 12.38 -12.81 3.70
N ARG A 474 11.95 -12.04 2.69
CA ARG A 474 11.73 -10.60 2.80
C ARG A 474 10.58 -10.27 3.73
N ASP A 475 9.49 -11.03 3.72
CA ASP A 475 8.38 -10.81 4.63
C ASP A 475 8.70 -11.17 6.07
N LEU A 476 9.45 -12.25 6.29
CA LEU A 476 9.99 -12.59 7.60
C LEU A 476 10.90 -11.47 8.10
N PHE A 477 11.79 -10.94 7.25
CA PHE A 477 12.60 -9.78 7.60
C PHE A 477 11.75 -8.59 8.02
N ILE A 478 10.79 -8.19 7.18
CA ILE A 478 9.95 -7.01 7.44
C ILE A 478 9.15 -7.21 8.73
N THR A 479 8.36 -8.29 8.82
CA THR A 479 7.44 -8.51 9.95
C THR A 479 8.15 -8.63 11.29
N GLN A 480 9.37 -9.18 11.33
CA GLN A 480 10.14 -9.29 12.56
C GLN A 480 10.84 -7.99 12.97
N ASN A 481 11.04 -7.05 12.03
CA ASN A 481 11.79 -5.81 12.25
C ASN A 481 10.93 -4.53 12.24
N THR A 482 9.61 -4.66 12.10
CA THR A 482 8.67 -3.55 12.15
C THR A 482 7.69 -3.71 13.31
N PRO A 483 8.11 -3.56 14.58
CA PRO A 483 7.23 -3.69 15.73
C PRO A 483 6.14 -2.62 15.70
N ASN A 484 4.94 -2.96 16.19
CA ASN A 484 3.81 -2.04 16.28
C ASN A 484 3.99 -1.04 17.41
N ILE A 485 4.75 0.03 17.13
CA ILE A 485 5.08 1.06 18.10
C ILE A 485 3.84 1.73 18.68
N PHE A 486 2.74 1.84 17.94
CA PHE A 486 1.55 2.57 18.40
C PHE A 486 0.87 1.87 19.57
N LEU A 487 0.88 0.54 19.57
CA LEU A 487 0.40 -0.25 20.70
C LEU A 487 1.31 -0.09 21.92
N TRP A 488 2.63 -0.02 21.70
CA TRP A 488 3.57 0.27 22.77
C TRP A 488 3.38 1.65 23.36
N LEU A 489 3.19 2.67 22.51
CA LEU A 489 2.92 4.04 22.92
C LEU A 489 1.63 4.12 23.75
N ALA A 490 0.56 3.43 23.35
CA ALA A 490 -0.67 3.37 24.13
C ALA A 490 -0.46 2.77 25.54
N MET A 491 0.31 1.68 25.66
CA MET A 491 0.67 1.11 26.97
C MET A 491 1.51 2.08 27.79
N THR A 492 2.59 2.61 27.21
CA THR A 492 3.53 3.49 27.93
C THR A 492 2.91 4.81 28.35
N ALA A 493 1.94 5.34 27.60
CA ALA A 493 1.21 6.55 27.97
C ALA A 493 0.41 6.36 29.27
N VAL A 494 -0.11 5.15 29.52
CA VAL A 494 -0.81 4.81 30.76
C VAL A 494 0.17 4.48 31.89
N LEU A 495 1.30 3.84 31.57
CA LEU A 495 2.36 3.52 32.54
C LEU A 495 3.18 4.75 32.97
N ALA A 496 3.16 5.82 32.19
CA ALA A 496 3.82 7.07 32.51
C ALA A 496 2.99 7.86 33.55
N PRO A 497 3.56 8.23 34.72
CA PRO A 497 2.88 9.13 35.63
C PRO A 497 2.61 10.47 34.92
N THR A 498 1.49 11.10 35.25
CA THR A 498 1.06 12.43 34.76
C THR A 498 2.01 13.57 35.13
N THR A 499 3.13 13.29 35.81
CA THR A 499 4.11 14.27 36.27
C THR A 499 5.54 13.87 35.89
N GLY A 500 6.11 14.58 34.92
CA GLY A 500 7.54 14.96 34.84
C GLY A 500 8.66 13.94 35.03
N HIS A 501 8.46 12.62 34.97
CA HIS A 501 9.48 11.62 35.29
C HIS A 501 9.67 10.49 34.25
N ARG A 502 10.74 9.71 34.47
CA ARG A 502 11.47 8.74 33.60
C ARG A 502 10.71 8.08 32.44
N PRO A 503 9.45 7.62 32.58
CA PRO A 503 8.73 6.97 31.47
C PRO A 503 8.45 7.85 30.25
N SER A 504 8.24 9.17 30.43
CA SER A 504 8.00 10.09 29.32
C SER A 504 9.22 10.24 28.41
N VAL A 505 10.41 10.33 29.00
CA VAL A 505 11.70 10.36 28.29
C VAL A 505 11.96 9.05 27.54
N ILE A 506 11.60 7.91 28.14
CA ILE A 506 11.73 6.60 27.47
C ILE A 506 10.78 6.53 26.27
N GLY A 507 9.51 6.89 26.48
CA GLY A 507 8.50 6.92 25.43
C GLY A 507 8.90 7.84 24.27
N LEU A 508 9.35 9.06 24.58
CA LEU A 508 9.82 10.03 23.61
C LEU A 508 11.03 9.50 22.82
N GLY A 509 12.05 8.97 23.49
CA GLY A 509 13.26 8.46 22.84
C GLY A 509 12.96 7.34 21.85
N VAL A 510 12.10 6.38 22.23
CA VAL A 510 11.69 5.28 21.35
C VAL A 510 10.83 5.80 20.18
N ALA A 511 9.90 6.73 20.44
CA ALA A 511 9.08 7.34 19.40
C ALA A 511 9.92 8.07 18.34
N LEU A 512 10.89 8.88 18.78
CA LEU A 512 11.81 9.59 17.89
C LEU A 512 12.63 8.61 17.04
N VAL A 513 13.24 7.60 17.65
CA VAL A 513 13.99 6.57 16.90
C VAL A 513 13.10 5.92 15.86
N PHE A 514 11.87 5.55 16.20
CA PHE A 514 10.94 4.92 15.25
C PHE A 514 10.61 5.85 14.08
N PHE A 515 10.14 7.08 14.33
CA PHE A 515 9.70 7.98 13.26
C PHE A 515 10.84 8.41 12.33
N PHE A 516 12.06 8.58 12.86
CA PHE A 516 13.24 8.88 12.05
C PHE A 516 13.83 7.64 11.35
N ALA A 517 13.74 6.45 11.96
CA ALA A 517 14.19 5.21 11.34
C ALA A 517 13.41 4.90 10.06
N VAL A 518 12.08 5.11 10.05
CA VAL A 518 11.25 4.90 8.85
C VAL A 518 11.75 5.74 7.66
N TYR A 519 12.10 7.01 7.90
CA TYR A 519 12.69 7.86 6.86
C TYR A 519 14.06 7.36 6.42
N THR A 520 14.93 7.06 7.37
CA THR A 520 16.31 6.61 7.11
C THR A 520 16.34 5.30 6.30
N ASP A 521 15.52 4.33 6.70
CA ASP A 521 15.40 3.03 6.04
C ASP A 521 14.96 3.16 4.59
N GLU A 522 13.96 4.00 4.34
CA GLU A 522 13.49 4.25 2.98
C GLU A 522 14.60 4.86 2.12
N ARG A 523 15.35 5.84 2.65
CA ARG A 523 16.46 6.47 1.90
C ARG A 523 17.57 5.48 1.58
N ILE A 524 17.95 4.64 2.53
CA ILE A 524 18.94 3.57 2.31
C ILE A 524 18.43 2.60 1.24
N PHE A 525 17.18 2.14 1.36
CA PHE A 525 16.57 1.20 0.43
C PHE A 525 16.53 1.77 -1.00
N LEU A 526 16.03 2.99 -1.17
CA LEU A 526 15.92 3.64 -2.47
C LEU A 526 17.29 3.89 -3.10
N HIS A 527 18.29 4.26 -2.29
CA HIS A 527 19.66 4.42 -2.76
C HIS A 527 20.23 3.10 -3.27
N ALA A 528 20.09 2.02 -2.49
CA ALA A 528 20.61 0.70 -2.83
C ALA A 528 19.95 0.08 -4.08
N HIS A 529 18.68 0.40 -4.37
CA HIS A 529 17.92 -0.18 -5.48
C HIS A 529 17.65 0.81 -6.63
N ARG A 530 18.35 1.96 -6.67
CA ARG A 530 18.09 3.02 -7.66
C ARG A 530 18.19 2.51 -9.10
N HIS A 531 19.22 1.73 -9.41
CA HIS A 531 19.44 1.18 -10.74
C HIS A 531 18.33 0.20 -11.17
N ASP A 532 17.83 -0.62 -10.24
CA ASP A 532 16.72 -1.54 -10.52
C ASP A 532 15.39 -0.81 -10.74
N LEU A 533 15.17 0.30 -10.02
CA LEU A 533 13.93 1.06 -10.07
C LEU A 533 13.87 2.03 -11.26
N THR A 534 15.03 2.44 -11.77
CA THR A 534 15.19 3.33 -12.93
C THR A 534 16.27 2.82 -13.86
N PRO A 535 16.07 1.67 -14.53
CA PRO A 535 17.08 1.15 -15.44
C PRO A 535 17.22 2.06 -16.66
N SER A 536 18.42 2.16 -17.20
CA SER A 536 18.66 2.81 -18.48
C SER A 536 17.89 2.10 -19.59
N VAL A 537 17.45 2.84 -20.60
CA VAL A 537 16.92 2.24 -21.82
C VAL A 537 18.04 1.39 -22.42
N PRO A 538 17.82 0.10 -22.71
CA PRO A 538 18.80 -0.70 -23.43
C PRO A 538 19.12 0.01 -24.74
N GLU A 539 20.40 0.19 -25.08
CA GLU A 539 20.77 0.63 -26.42
C GLU A 539 20.09 -0.29 -27.43
N ALA A 540 19.45 0.31 -28.44
CA ALA A 540 18.81 -0.47 -29.50
C ALA A 540 19.83 -1.50 -29.99
N PRO A 541 19.48 -2.80 -30.09
CA PRO A 541 20.44 -3.80 -30.53
C PRO A 541 21.03 -3.30 -31.84
N GLU A 542 22.35 -3.09 -31.84
CA GLU A 542 23.13 -2.81 -33.04
C GLU A 542 22.58 -3.74 -34.12
N LYS A 543 22.14 -3.17 -35.25
CA LYS A 543 21.66 -3.95 -36.39
C LYS A 543 22.74 -5.00 -36.66
N ARG A 544 22.52 -6.23 -36.19
CA ARG A 544 23.39 -7.35 -36.51
C ARG A 544 23.41 -7.36 -38.03
N LYS A 545 24.56 -7.03 -38.62
CA LYS A 545 24.80 -7.24 -40.05
C LYS A 545 24.28 -8.62 -40.36
N ASN A 546 23.35 -8.72 -41.31
CA ASN A 546 22.76 -9.97 -41.75
C ASN A 546 23.89 -11.03 -41.81
N PRO A 547 23.71 -12.20 -41.20
CA PRO A 547 24.65 -13.28 -41.45
C PRO A 547 24.64 -13.54 -42.95
N THR A 548 25.78 -13.30 -43.59
CA THR A 548 26.05 -13.76 -44.95
C THR A 548 25.73 -15.25 -45.00
N ILE A 549 24.64 -15.59 -45.69
CA ILE A 549 24.27 -16.96 -46.00
C ILE A 549 25.36 -17.51 -46.92
N PRO A 550 26.12 -18.54 -46.54
CA PRO A 550 27.08 -19.16 -47.45
C PRO A 550 26.33 -20.09 -48.40
N GLY A 551 26.56 -19.90 -49.71
CA GLY A 551 26.51 -20.97 -50.71
C GLY A 551 25.12 -21.36 -51.25
N LEU A 552 24.63 -20.61 -52.25
CA LEU A 552 23.82 -21.19 -53.31
C LEU A 552 24.74 -21.99 -54.24
N LEU A 553 24.57 -23.31 -54.27
CA LEU A 553 25.17 -24.18 -55.28
C LEU A 553 24.58 -23.83 -56.64
N THR A 554 25.43 -23.40 -57.57
CA THR A 554 25.14 -23.33 -59.01
C THR A 554 25.13 -24.74 -59.61
N PRO A 555 24.16 -25.10 -60.48
CA PRO A 555 24.24 -26.34 -61.25
C PRO A 555 25.12 -26.11 -62.49
N GLY A 556 26.16 -26.91 -62.68
CA GLY A 556 26.94 -26.89 -63.91
C GLY A 556 28.24 -27.69 -63.87
N LYS A 557 28.18 -28.88 -64.51
CA LYS A 557 29.24 -29.83 -64.92
C LYS A 557 29.63 -30.92 -63.92
#